data_AF-A0A439W3U8-F1
#
_entry.id   AF-A0A439W3U8-F1
#
_cell.length_a   1.000
_cell.length_b   1.000
_cell.length_c   1.000
_cell.angle_alpha   90.00
_cell.angle_beta   90.00
_cell.angle_gamma   90.00
#
_symmetry.space_group_name_H-M   'P 1'
#
loop_
_entity.id
_entity.type
_entity.pdbx_description
1 polymer ?
#
loop_
_entity_poly.entity_id
_entity_poly.type
_entity_poly.pdbx_seq_one_letter_code
_entity_poly.pdbx_strand_id
1 'polypeptide(L)'
;MVFLVRMAFWFSLVLLALPLTVSPDESGRESVGPIQALFAAREAVGDIAGICDRKPDVCETGKSAMHTITARAKETAKIAAAMMDDKSVAGPDTSTMTGSLPEEIVLPETVNLPPQN
;
A
#
# COMPACT_ATOMS: atom_id res chain seq x y z
N MET A 1 -27.15 14.69 0.81
CA MET A 1 -26.10 13.72 1.21
C MET A 1 -26.25 12.37 0.49
N VAL A 2 -26.64 12.35 -0.79
CA VAL A 2 -26.89 11.09 -1.55
C VAL A 2 -25.65 10.66 -2.36
N PHE A 3 -24.68 11.57 -2.53
CA PHE A 3 -23.43 11.34 -3.26
C PHE A 3 -22.60 10.21 -2.65
N LEU A 4 -22.39 10.23 -1.33
CA LEU A 4 -21.61 9.19 -0.63
C LEU A 4 -22.28 7.82 -0.73
N VAL A 5 -23.60 7.76 -0.60
CA VAL A 5 -24.36 6.50 -0.74
C VAL A 5 -24.23 5.95 -2.16
N ARG A 6 -24.30 6.82 -3.18
CA ARG A 6 -24.15 6.43 -4.58
C ARG A 6 -22.72 5.94 -4.85
N MET A 7 -21.69 6.64 -4.36
CA MET A 7 -20.30 6.23 -4.51
C MET A 7 -19.99 4.93 -3.78
N ALA A 8 -20.45 4.76 -2.54
CA ALA A 8 -20.27 3.51 -1.79
C ALA A 8 -20.95 2.32 -2.51
N PHE A 9 -22.16 2.53 -3.04
CA PHE A 9 -22.87 1.52 -3.82
C PHE A 9 -22.11 1.14 -5.10
N TRP A 10 -21.72 2.14 -5.91
CA TRP A 10 -20.98 1.89 -7.15
C TRP A 10 -19.62 1.25 -6.89
N PHE A 11 -18.91 1.68 -5.85
CA PHE A 11 -17.62 1.11 -5.47
C PHE A 11 -17.76 -0.34 -5.02
N SER A 12 -18.77 -0.67 -4.21
CA SER A 12 -19.05 -2.05 -3.80
C SER A 12 -19.36 -2.95 -5.00
N LEU A 13 -20.13 -2.44 -5.98
CA LEU A 13 -20.46 -3.19 -7.20
C LEU A 13 -19.21 -3.43 -8.04
N VAL A 14 -18.38 -2.40 -8.21
CA VAL A 14 -17.09 -2.51 -8.93
C VAL A 14 -16.16 -3.51 -8.24
N LEU A 15 -16.00 -3.44 -6.92
CA LEU A 15 -15.17 -4.38 -6.17
C LEU A 15 -15.65 -5.84 -6.30
N LEU A 16 -16.95 -6.05 -6.40
CA LEU A 16 -17.52 -7.38 -6.60
C LEU A 16 -17.31 -7.89 -8.04
N ALA A 17 -17.21 -6.97 -9.01
CA ALA A 17 -16.93 -7.29 -10.41
C ALA A 17 -15.43 -7.45 -10.72
N LEU A 18 -14.53 -6.84 -9.93
CA LEU A 18 -13.09 -7.00 -10.13
C LEU A 18 -12.66 -8.44 -9.78
N PRO A 19 -12.00 -9.17 -10.69
CA PRO A 19 -11.35 -10.43 -10.35
C PRO A 19 -10.15 -10.11 -9.47
N LEU A 20 -10.28 -10.31 -8.16
CA LEU A 20 -9.19 -10.13 -7.21
C LEU A 20 -8.21 -11.32 -7.21
N THR A 21 -7.99 -11.92 -8.38
CA THR A 21 -7.08 -13.06 -8.54
C THR A 21 -5.66 -12.55 -8.41
N VAL A 22 -5.04 -12.87 -7.29
CA VAL A 22 -3.61 -12.65 -7.10
C VAL A 22 -2.88 -13.80 -7.77
N SER A 23 -2.20 -13.51 -8.90
CA SER A 23 -1.36 -14.51 -9.54
C SER A 23 -0.18 -14.85 -8.61
N PRO A 24 0.23 -16.13 -8.50
CA PRO A 24 1.48 -16.48 -7.84
C PRO A 24 2.62 -15.74 -8.54
N ASP A 25 3.57 -15.23 -7.76
CA ASP A 25 4.75 -14.59 -8.31
C ASP A 25 5.67 -15.64 -8.97
N GLU A 26 6.61 -15.20 -9.81
CA GLU A 26 7.51 -16.10 -10.52
C GLU A 26 8.40 -16.95 -9.59
N SER A 27 8.50 -16.57 -8.31
CA SER A 27 9.21 -17.35 -7.28
C SER A 27 8.34 -18.40 -6.56
N GLY A 28 7.09 -18.60 -6.99
CA GLY A 28 6.20 -19.63 -6.46
C GLY A 28 5.73 -19.36 -5.03
N ARG A 29 5.82 -18.12 -4.55
CA ARG A 29 5.25 -17.72 -3.27
C ARG A 29 3.75 -17.56 -3.44
N GLU A 30 3.02 -18.14 -2.49
CA GLU A 30 1.58 -18.03 -2.46
C GLU A 30 1.19 -16.56 -2.22
N SER A 31 0.64 -15.93 -3.24
CA SER A 31 0.18 -14.55 -3.15
C SER A 31 -0.94 -14.46 -2.11
N VAL A 32 -0.80 -13.54 -1.15
CA VAL A 32 -1.81 -13.33 -0.11
C VAL A 32 -3.13 -12.88 -0.74
N GLY A 33 -4.19 -13.63 -0.46
CA GLY A 33 -5.53 -13.28 -0.94
C GLY A 33 -5.96 -11.91 -0.40
N PRO A 34 -6.72 -11.10 -1.15
CA PRO A 34 -7.11 -9.75 -0.75
C PRO A 34 -7.85 -9.70 0.60
N ILE A 35 -8.68 -10.70 0.86
CA ILE A 35 -9.40 -10.84 2.14
C ILE A 35 -8.42 -11.15 3.27
N GLN A 36 -7.44 -12.03 3.04
CA GLN A 36 -6.41 -12.36 4.02
C GLN A 36 -5.50 -11.16 4.30
N ALA A 37 -5.10 -10.42 3.26
CA ALA A 37 -4.33 -9.19 3.40
C ALA A 37 -5.09 -8.13 4.20
N LEU A 38 -6.41 -7.98 3.98
CA LEU A 38 -7.23 -7.07 4.76
C LEU A 38 -7.26 -7.47 6.24
N PHE A 39 -7.48 -8.75 6.56
CA PHE A 39 -7.48 -9.23 7.93
C PHE A 39 -6.11 -9.04 8.60
N ALA A 40 -5.02 -9.39 7.92
CA ALA A 40 -3.65 -9.20 8.42
C ALA A 40 -3.34 -7.71 8.67
N ALA A 41 -3.77 -6.82 7.77
CA ALA A 41 -3.61 -5.38 7.97
C ALA A 41 -4.42 -4.87 9.17
N ARG A 42 -5.66 -5.34 9.37
CA ARG A 42 -6.48 -4.99 10.53
C ARG A 42 -5.84 -5.46 11.83
N GLU A 43 -5.29 -6.67 11.84
CA GLU A 43 -4.58 -7.25 12.97
C GLU A 43 -3.33 -6.44 13.31
N ALA A 44 -2.51 -6.10 12.32
CA ALA A 44 -1.34 -5.25 12.49
C ALA A 44 -1.70 -3.85 13.06
N VAL A 45 -2.82 -3.26 12.64
CA VAL A 45 -3.31 -2.00 13.23
C VAL A 45 -3.72 -2.18 14.69
N GLY A 46 -4.33 -3.32 15.04
CA GLY A 46 -4.60 -3.69 16.43
C GLY A 46 -3.34 -3.78 17.28
N ASP A 47 -2.27 -4.36 16.74
CA ASP A 47 -0.98 -4.45 17.43
C ASP A 47 -0.34 -3.08 17.68
N ILE A 48 -0.43 -2.17 16.71
CA ILE A 48 0.04 -0.78 16.88
C ILE A 48 -0.74 -0.09 18.00
N ALA A 49 -2.05 -0.34 18.13
CA ALA A 49 -2.81 0.19 19.25
C ALA A 49 -2.30 -0.35 20.60
N GLY A 50 -1.95 -1.64 20.67
CA GLY A 50 -1.32 -2.24 21.84
C GLY A 50 0.08 -1.71 22.17
N ILE A 51 0.80 -1.09 21.23
CA ILE A 51 2.06 -0.37 21.50
C ILE A 51 1.79 0.85 22.40
N CYS A 52 0.66 1.54 22.24
CA CYS A 52 0.33 2.70 23.05
C CYS A 52 0.16 2.37 24.54
N ASP A 53 -0.36 1.18 24.85
CA ASP A 53 -0.46 0.70 26.24
C ASP A 53 0.91 0.34 26.84
N ARG A 54 1.83 -0.19 26.02
CA ARG A 54 3.16 -0.62 26.47
C ARG A 54 4.20 0.51 26.50
N LYS A 55 4.09 1.48 25.59
CA LYS A 55 5.01 2.61 25.43
C LYS A 55 4.23 3.88 25.04
N PRO A 56 3.80 4.69 26.03
CA PRO A 56 2.99 5.88 25.76
C PRO A 56 3.78 7.01 25.07
N ASP A 57 5.10 7.08 25.30
CA ASP A 57 6.01 8.04 24.69
C ASP A 57 6.10 7.88 23.17
N VAL A 58 6.25 6.63 22.68
CA VAL A 58 6.31 6.37 21.22
C VAL A 58 4.97 6.62 20.55
N CYS A 59 3.86 6.40 21.26
CA CYS A 59 2.52 6.65 20.76
C CYS A 59 2.23 8.16 20.62
N GLU A 60 2.65 8.98 21.58
CA GLU A 60 2.55 10.44 21.49
C GLU A 60 3.38 10.99 20.31
N THR A 61 4.64 10.57 20.22
CA THR A 61 5.51 10.99 19.12
C THR A 61 4.98 10.50 17.78
N GLY A 62 4.50 9.25 17.72
CA GLY A 62 3.88 8.67 16.54
C GLY A 62 2.63 9.42 16.10
N LYS A 63 1.77 9.84 17.03
CA LYS A 63 0.59 10.66 16.74
C LYS A 63 0.98 12.00 16.12
N SER A 64 1.96 12.68 16.69
CA SER A 64 2.47 13.96 16.19
C SER A 64 3.09 13.80 14.79
N ALA A 65 3.88 12.74 14.57
CA ALA A 65 4.42 12.41 13.25
C ALA A 65 3.31 12.11 12.22
N MET A 66 2.36 11.25 12.58
CA MET A 66 1.23 10.87 11.71
C MET A 66 0.36 12.06 11.32
N HIS A 67 0.19 13.05 12.20
CA HIS A 67 -0.52 14.28 11.88
C HIS A 67 0.16 15.03 10.71
N THR A 68 1.49 15.19 10.76
CA THR A 68 2.23 15.88 9.69
C THR A 68 2.22 15.11 8.38
N ILE A 69 2.37 13.78 8.44
CA ILE A 69 2.33 12.90 7.27
C ILE A 69 0.94 12.97 6.63
N THR A 70 -0.12 12.88 7.44
CA THR A 70 -1.51 12.92 6.95
C THR A 70 -1.85 14.26 6.33
N ALA A 71 -1.38 15.37 6.90
CA ALA A 71 -1.58 16.69 6.32
C ALA A 71 -0.98 16.78 4.91
N ARG A 72 0.25 16.27 4.72
CA ARG A 72 0.89 16.19 3.40
C ARG A 72 0.17 15.22 2.47
N ALA A 73 -0.24 14.06 2.99
CA ALA A 73 -0.97 13.04 2.22
C ALA A 73 -2.30 13.58 1.65
N LYS A 74 -2.97 14.49 2.38
CA LYS A 74 -4.18 15.17 1.88
C LYS A 74 -3.86 16.08 0.69
N GLU A 75 -2.78 16.84 0.74
CA GLU A 75 -2.36 17.69 -0.38
C GLU A 75 -1.94 16.84 -1.59
N THR A 76 -1.22 15.72 -1.36
CA THR A 76 -0.89 14.80 -2.46
C THR A 76 -2.14 14.16 -3.07
N ALA A 77 -3.14 13.82 -2.26
CA ALA A 77 -4.40 13.27 -2.76
C ALA A 77 -5.17 14.29 -3.63
N LYS A 78 -5.17 15.58 -3.26
CA LYS A 78 -5.76 16.64 -4.08
C LYS A 78 -5.04 16.79 -5.42
N ILE A 79 -3.70 16.79 -5.40
CA ILE A 79 -2.89 16.90 -6.63
C ILE A 79 -3.14 15.69 -7.54
N ALA A 80 -3.13 14.48 -6.98
CA ALA A 80 -3.41 13.26 -7.75
C ALA A 80 -4.81 13.27 -8.35
N ALA A 81 -5.82 13.70 -7.58
CA ALA A 81 -7.19 13.83 -8.08
C ALA A 81 -7.31 14.86 -9.22
N ALA A 82 -6.63 16.01 -9.12
CA ALA A 82 -6.58 16.98 -10.20
C ALA A 82 -5.91 16.41 -11.48
N MET A 83 -4.83 15.65 -11.35
CA MET A 83 -4.19 14.99 -12.50
C MET A 83 -5.10 13.94 -13.16
N MET A 84 -5.93 13.23 -12.38
CA MET A 84 -6.88 12.25 -12.91
C MET A 84 -8.04 12.92 -13.67
N ASP A 85 -8.47 14.11 -13.21
CA ASP A 85 -9.49 14.91 -13.89
C ASP A 85 -8.97 15.44 -15.24
N ASP A 86 -7.74 15.97 -15.27
CA ASP A 86 -7.09 16.48 -16.49
C ASP A 86 -6.80 15.36 -17.53
N LYS A 87 -6.47 14.14 -17.09
CA LYS A 87 -6.15 13.01 -17.99
C LYS A 87 -7.38 12.33 -18.59
N SER A 88 -8.59 12.65 -18.16
CA SER A 88 -9.82 12.08 -18.74
C SER A 88 -10.12 12.59 -20.17
N VAL A 89 -9.34 13.55 -20.68
CA VAL A 89 -9.47 14.10 -22.06
C VAL A 89 -8.30 13.71 -22.98
N ALA A 90 -7.23 13.13 -22.45
CA ALA A 90 -6.06 12.70 -23.24
C ALA A 90 -5.81 11.20 -23.03
N GLY A 91 -5.85 10.43 -24.13
CA GLY A 91 -5.62 8.99 -24.14
C GLY A 91 -4.31 8.55 -23.45
N PRO A 92 -4.10 7.24 -23.24
CA PRO A 92 -2.96 6.74 -22.49
C PRO A 92 -1.64 7.12 -23.18
N ASP A 93 -0.91 8.07 -22.58
CA ASP A 93 0.47 8.38 -22.96
C ASP A 93 1.40 7.25 -22.51
N THR A 94 1.81 6.40 -23.44
CA THR A 94 2.79 5.31 -23.27
C THR A 94 4.22 5.81 -22.95
N SER A 95 4.38 7.08 -22.55
CA SER A 95 5.68 7.73 -22.33
C SER A 95 6.09 7.85 -20.86
N THR A 96 5.22 7.53 -19.90
CA THR A 96 5.60 7.57 -18.47
C THR A 96 6.28 6.28 -18.06
N MET A 97 7.58 6.15 -18.35
CA MET A 97 8.46 5.17 -17.73
C MET A 97 8.75 5.61 -16.29
N THR A 98 8.03 5.07 -15.31
CA THR A 98 8.48 5.14 -13.91
C THR A 98 9.62 4.15 -13.77
N GLY A 99 10.83 4.63 -13.50
CA GLY A 99 12.04 3.81 -13.48
C GLY A 99 11.98 2.72 -12.42
N SER A 100 11.62 1.51 -12.84
CA SER A 100 11.97 0.28 -12.14
C SER A 100 13.48 0.09 -12.25
N LEU A 101 14.13 -0.19 -11.12
CA LEU A 101 15.52 -0.64 -11.11
C LEU A 101 15.59 -1.95 -11.90
N PRO A 102 16.58 -2.14 -12.81
CA PRO A 102 16.75 -3.42 -13.47
C PRO A 102 17.00 -4.51 -12.42
N GLU A 103 16.31 -5.63 -12.62
CA GLU A 103 16.42 -6.85 -11.85
C GLU A 103 17.78 -7.52 -12.11
N GLU A 104 18.84 -6.92 -11.58
CA GLU A 104 20.13 -7.59 -11.45
C GLU A 104 20.84 -7.04 -10.21
N ILE A 105 20.33 -7.41 -9.04
CA ILE A 105 21.18 -7.47 -7.86
C ILE A 105 22.04 -8.73 -8.05
N VAL A 106 23.23 -8.55 -8.65
CA VAL A 106 24.33 -9.50 -8.48
C VAL A 106 24.64 -9.53 -6.99
N LEU A 107 24.06 -10.49 -6.28
CA LEU A 107 24.49 -10.81 -4.93
C LEU A 107 25.87 -11.46 -5.04
N PRO A 108 26.92 -10.93 -4.38
CA PRO A 108 28.22 -11.57 -4.40
C PRO A 108 28.10 -12.99 -3.83
N GLU A 109 28.64 -13.92 -4.60
CA GLU A 109 28.80 -15.33 -4.29
C GLU A 109 29.38 -15.54 -2.89
N THR A 110 28.68 -16.32 -2.07
CA THR A 110 29.18 -17.03 -0.89
C THR A 110 29.92 -16.21 0.18
N VAL A 111 29.20 -15.72 1.20
CA VAL A 111 29.83 -15.43 2.50
C VAL A 111 30.06 -16.77 3.23
N ASN A 112 31.31 -17.23 3.19
CA ASN A 112 31.80 -18.38 3.96
C ASN A 112 31.73 -18.04 5.46
N LEU A 113 30.87 -18.73 6.22
CA LEU A 113 30.83 -18.62 7.68
C LEU A 113 31.72 -19.72 8.30
N PRO A 114 32.64 -19.39 9.22
CA PRO A 114 33.46 -20.39 9.91
C PRO A 114 32.62 -21.25 10.87
N PRO A 115 33.06 -22.50 11.17
CA PRO A 115 32.36 -23.40 12.07
C PRO A 115 32.34 -22.83 13.49
N GLN A 116 31.13 -22.63 14.03
CA GLN A 116 30.92 -22.36 15.45
C GLN A 116 31.18 -23.67 16.22
N ASN A 117 32.19 -23.63 17.10
CA ASN A 117 32.52 -24.70 18.05
C ASN A 117 31.73 -24.52 19.34
#